data_AF-A0A6C1CCZ5-F1
#
_entry.id   AF-A0A6C1CCZ5-F1
#
_cell.length_a   1.000
_cell.length_b   1.000
_cell.length_c   1.000
_cell.angle_alpha   90.00
_cell.angle_beta   90.00
_cell.angle_gamma   90.00
#
_symmetry.space_group_name_H-M   'P 1'
#
loop_
_entity.id
_entity.type
_entity.pdbx_description
1 polymer ?
#
loop_
_entity_poly.entity_id
_entity_poly.type
_entity_poly.pdbx_seq_one_letter_code
_entity_poly.pdbx_strand_id
1 'polypeptide(L)'
;MTASPQAQPRPPQQAVDGSSLPATAASAQAAPVPPACQEMIFKTKEKFPTTRYTVPDEPWNALLGAMGNLTPAEQAELTETACAAWNRWAAANGPTVATDLDNRYRNAAPPACNKFTVSTLGAIKKYAPGVPAATRRLEKVVKKVWTEAMTKLSTSAPDAACRTAYSAAKTGW
;
A
#
# COMPACT_ATOMS: atom_id res chain seq x y z
N MET A 1 -48.01 30.85 68.95
CA MET A 1 -48.47 29.69 68.16
C MET A 1 -47.96 29.87 66.73
N THR A 2 -47.09 28.95 66.28
CA THR A 2 -46.88 28.46 64.90
C THR A 2 -46.87 29.50 63.75
N ALA A 3 -45.75 29.91 63.14
CA ALA A 3 -44.72 29.19 62.37
C ALA A 3 -45.24 28.46 61.11
N SER A 4 -44.93 29.00 59.91
CA SER A 4 -44.54 28.33 58.63
C SER A 4 -44.74 29.28 57.42
N PRO A 5 -44.01 29.15 56.29
CA PRO A 5 -42.61 29.51 56.14
C PRO A 5 -42.34 30.54 55.01
N GLN A 6 -41.22 31.23 55.13
CA GLN A 6 -40.69 32.20 54.16
C GLN A 6 -40.34 31.54 52.81
N ALA A 7 -40.80 32.13 51.71
CA ALA A 7 -40.31 31.83 50.37
C ALA A 7 -38.98 32.56 50.14
N GLN A 8 -37.92 31.80 49.86
CA GLN A 8 -36.58 32.31 49.54
C GLN A 8 -36.55 33.03 48.18
N PRO A 9 -35.81 34.15 48.05
CA PRO A 9 -35.54 34.77 46.75
C PRO A 9 -34.49 33.97 45.96
N ARG A 10 -34.76 33.77 44.66
CA ARG A 10 -33.83 33.16 43.70
C ARG A 10 -32.60 34.07 43.48
N PRO A 11 -31.36 33.54 43.46
CA PRO A 11 -30.15 34.31 43.20
C PRO A 11 -30.02 34.74 41.72
N PRO A 12 -29.20 35.79 41.45
CA PRO A 12 -29.12 36.45 40.15
C PRO A 12 -28.39 35.63 39.08
N GLN A 13 -28.76 35.85 37.82
CA GLN A 13 -28.05 35.37 36.64
C GLN A 13 -26.59 35.84 36.65
N GLN A 14 -25.64 34.90 36.75
CA GLN A 14 -24.23 35.17 36.53
C GLN A 14 -23.82 34.77 35.11
N ALA A 15 -23.12 35.71 34.48
CA ALA A 15 -22.53 35.66 33.16
C ALA A 15 -21.65 34.42 32.96
N VAL A 16 -21.76 33.81 31.79
CA VAL A 16 -20.81 32.79 31.34
C VAL A 16 -19.57 33.50 30.82
N ASP A 17 -18.53 33.55 31.65
CA ASP A 17 -17.20 33.98 31.28
C ASP A 17 -16.59 33.00 30.28
N GLY A 18 -16.05 33.56 29.19
CA GLY A 18 -15.37 32.83 28.13
C GLY A 18 -14.15 32.10 28.64
N SER A 19 -14.24 30.78 28.75
CA SER A 19 -13.08 29.89 28.81
C SER A 19 -12.91 29.24 27.45
N SER A 20 -11.95 29.79 26.69
CA SER A 20 -11.45 29.25 25.44
C SER A 20 -11.08 27.78 25.62
N LEU A 21 -11.83 26.89 24.97
CA LEU A 21 -11.45 25.49 24.82
C LEU A 21 -10.07 25.43 24.15
N PRO A 22 -9.12 24.63 24.66
CA PRO A 22 -7.84 24.45 24.00
C PRO A 22 -8.06 23.91 22.59
N ALA A 23 -7.33 24.50 21.64
CA ALA A 23 -7.33 24.11 20.23
C ALA A 23 -7.38 22.59 20.12
N THR A 24 -8.44 22.10 19.49
CA THR A 24 -8.59 20.73 19.07
C THR A 24 -7.26 20.28 18.48
N ALA A 25 -6.65 19.26 19.08
CA ALA A 25 -5.56 18.52 18.46
C ALA A 25 -6.05 18.16 17.06
N ALA A 26 -5.54 18.89 16.05
CA ALA A 26 -5.81 18.58 14.67
C ALA A 26 -5.33 17.15 14.50
N SER A 27 -6.26 16.21 14.46
CA SER A 27 -5.97 14.85 14.05
C SER A 27 -5.30 15.04 12.71
N ALA A 28 -4.02 14.71 12.62
CA ALA A 28 -3.29 14.72 11.36
C ALA A 28 -3.97 13.67 10.47
N GLN A 29 -5.06 14.07 9.81
CA GLN A 29 -5.72 13.29 8.80
C GLN A 29 -4.65 13.04 7.75
N ALA A 30 -4.32 11.77 7.53
CA ALA A 30 -3.42 11.39 6.45
C ALA A 30 -3.93 12.10 5.19
N ALA A 31 -3.07 12.91 4.57
CA ALA A 31 -3.44 13.59 3.35
C ALA A 31 -3.99 12.55 2.36
N PRO A 32 -5.10 12.84 1.65
CA PRO A 32 -5.66 11.89 0.71
C PRO A 32 -4.59 11.48 -0.31
N VAL A 33 -4.55 10.17 -0.61
CA VAL A 33 -3.60 9.60 -1.58
C VAL A 33 -3.75 10.36 -2.92
N PRO A 34 -2.65 10.90 -3.50
CA PRO A 34 -2.73 11.70 -4.72
C PRO A 34 -3.36 10.94 -5.89
N PRO A 35 -4.06 11.61 -6.83
CA PRO A 35 -4.73 10.97 -7.95
C PRO A 35 -3.83 10.04 -8.78
N ALA A 36 -2.59 10.46 -9.09
CA ALA A 36 -1.68 9.59 -9.84
C ALA A 36 -1.30 8.32 -9.06
N CYS A 37 -1.25 8.41 -7.73
CA CYS A 37 -0.98 7.25 -6.88
C CYS A 37 -2.19 6.31 -6.79
N GLN A 38 -3.42 6.84 -6.79
CA GLN A 38 -4.62 6.03 -6.93
C GLN A 38 -4.62 5.28 -8.26
N GLU A 39 -4.30 5.97 -9.36
CA GLU A 39 -4.16 5.33 -10.67
C GLU A 39 -3.09 4.24 -10.67
N MET A 40 -1.92 4.51 -10.08
CA MET A 40 -0.84 3.54 -9.96
C MET A 40 -1.32 2.27 -9.27
N ILE A 41 -1.99 2.41 -8.11
CA ILE A 41 -2.45 1.28 -7.29
C ILE A 41 -3.58 0.52 -7.99
N PHE A 42 -4.61 1.21 -8.47
CA PHE A 42 -5.85 0.56 -8.91
C PHE A 42 -5.88 0.21 -10.40
N LYS A 43 -5.10 0.90 -11.25
CA LYS A 43 -5.04 0.66 -12.69
C LYS A 43 -3.79 -0.10 -13.13
N THR A 44 -3.05 -0.70 -12.19
CA THR A 44 -1.89 -1.56 -12.53
C THR A 44 -2.26 -2.64 -13.55
N LYS A 45 -3.40 -3.34 -13.38
CA LYS A 45 -3.83 -4.38 -14.32
C LYS A 45 -4.13 -3.86 -15.74
N GLU A 46 -4.65 -2.64 -15.85
CA GLU A 46 -4.91 -2.00 -17.15
C GLU A 46 -3.58 -1.63 -17.84
N LYS A 47 -2.57 -1.22 -17.06
CA LYS A 47 -1.24 -0.86 -17.57
C LYS A 47 -0.41 -2.08 -17.97
N PHE A 48 -0.63 -3.23 -17.35
CA PHE A 48 0.05 -4.49 -17.66
C PHE A 48 -0.98 -5.54 -18.08
N PRO A 49 -1.41 -5.53 -19.35
CA PRO A 49 -2.48 -6.40 -19.85
C PRO A 49 -2.00 -7.85 -20.05
N THR A 50 -1.77 -8.56 -18.95
CA THR A 50 -1.33 -9.97 -18.95
C THR A 50 -2.49 -10.90 -19.30
N THR A 51 -2.19 -11.97 -20.04
CA THR A 51 -3.16 -13.00 -20.44
C THR A 51 -3.03 -14.31 -19.67
N ARG A 52 -1.85 -14.60 -19.12
CA ARG A 52 -1.52 -15.87 -18.45
C ARG A 52 -0.98 -15.68 -17.05
N TYR A 53 -0.21 -14.62 -16.83
CA TYR A 53 0.32 -14.28 -15.53
C TYR A 53 -0.84 -13.99 -14.57
N THR A 54 -0.84 -14.69 -13.45
CA THR A 54 -1.82 -14.50 -12.38
C THR A 54 -1.09 -14.29 -11.06
N VAL A 55 -1.65 -13.40 -10.25
CA VAL A 55 -1.26 -13.23 -8.85
C VAL A 55 -2.21 -14.07 -8.01
N PRO A 56 -1.73 -15.11 -7.29
CA PRO A 56 -2.60 -15.86 -6.41
C PRO A 56 -3.11 -14.97 -5.26
N ASP A 57 -4.30 -15.29 -4.73
CA ASP A 57 -4.97 -14.46 -3.71
C ASP A 57 -4.13 -14.29 -2.45
N GLU A 58 -3.40 -15.32 -2.04
CA GLU A 58 -2.55 -15.29 -0.85
C GLU A 58 -1.44 -14.22 -0.96
N PRO A 59 -0.58 -14.20 -2.00
CA PRO A 59 0.31 -13.08 -2.30
C PRO A 59 -0.36 -11.72 -2.43
N TRP A 60 -1.51 -11.65 -3.11
CA TRP A 60 -2.23 -10.39 -3.29
C TRP A 60 -2.65 -9.79 -1.94
N ASN A 61 -3.25 -10.60 -1.07
CA ASN A 61 -3.67 -10.18 0.27
C ASN A 61 -2.48 -9.83 1.17
N ALA A 62 -1.34 -10.54 1.04
CA ALA A 62 -0.12 -10.19 1.76
C ALA A 62 0.44 -8.83 1.31
N LEU A 63 0.43 -8.54 0.00
CA LEU A 63 0.84 -7.24 -0.53
C LEU A 63 -0.09 -6.12 -0.06
N LEU A 64 -1.41 -6.32 -0.11
CA LEU A 64 -2.37 -5.34 0.41
C LEU A 64 -2.20 -5.10 1.92
N GLY A 65 -1.96 -6.16 2.70
CA GLY A 65 -1.68 -6.05 4.13
C GLY A 65 -0.40 -5.26 4.41
N ALA A 66 0.67 -5.50 3.65
CA ALA A 66 1.92 -4.74 3.77
C ALA A 66 1.75 -3.27 3.35
N MET A 67 0.97 -2.98 2.31
CA MET A 67 0.61 -1.60 1.95
C MET A 67 -0.19 -0.90 3.08
N GLY A 68 -1.10 -1.61 3.73
CA GLY A 68 -1.87 -1.09 4.86
C GLY A 68 -1.02 -0.79 6.10
N ASN A 69 0.16 -1.40 6.21
CA ASN A 69 1.10 -1.22 7.32
C ASN A 69 2.15 -0.12 7.07
N LEU A 70 2.08 0.58 5.94
CA LEU A 70 3.00 1.68 5.65
C LEU A 70 2.89 2.78 6.70
N THR A 71 4.04 3.22 7.20
CA THR A 71 4.12 4.34 8.14
C THR A 71 3.73 5.66 7.45
N PRO A 72 3.33 6.71 8.19
CA PRO A 72 3.06 8.02 7.59
C PRO A 72 4.23 8.57 6.76
N ALA A 73 5.47 8.32 7.20
CA ALA A 73 6.66 8.73 6.46
C ALA A 73 6.81 7.99 5.11
N GLU A 74 6.42 6.72 5.04
CA GLU A 74 6.46 5.93 3.81
C GLU A 74 5.30 6.28 2.88
N GLN A 75 4.13 6.56 3.45
CA GLN A 75 2.99 7.09 2.69
C GLN A 75 3.32 8.45 2.09
N ALA A 76 4.10 9.29 2.77
CA ALA A 76 4.55 10.58 2.23
C ALA A 76 5.43 10.46 0.97
N GLU A 77 6.03 9.29 0.72
CA GLU A 77 6.79 9.02 -0.49
C GLU A 77 5.90 8.68 -1.70
N LEU A 78 4.60 8.44 -1.49
CA LEU A 78 3.57 8.33 -2.52
C LEU A 78 3.18 9.73 -3.03
N THR A 79 4.13 10.38 -3.71
CA THR A 79 3.94 11.73 -4.25
C THR A 79 3.32 11.69 -5.65
N GLU A 80 2.53 12.71 -5.99
CA GLU A 80 1.93 12.87 -7.33
C GLU A 80 2.99 12.75 -8.44
N THR A 81 4.14 13.41 -8.28
CA THR A 81 5.25 13.38 -9.25
C THR A 81 5.81 11.97 -9.45
N ALA A 82 6.07 11.24 -8.37
CA ALA A 82 6.62 9.89 -8.46
C ALA A 82 5.62 8.93 -9.10
N CYS A 83 4.36 8.99 -8.67
CA CYS A 83 3.29 8.14 -9.19
C CYS A 83 2.98 8.44 -10.66
N ALA A 84 2.97 9.72 -11.07
CA ALA A 84 2.76 10.12 -12.46
C ALA A 84 3.94 9.72 -13.36
N ALA A 85 5.17 9.77 -12.86
CA ALA A 85 6.34 9.28 -13.59
C ALA A 85 6.26 7.77 -13.81
N TRP A 86 5.86 7.02 -12.77
CA TRP A 86 5.62 5.58 -12.90
C TRP A 86 4.48 5.27 -13.88
N ASN A 87 3.34 5.98 -13.80
CA ASN A 87 2.18 5.76 -14.68
C ASN A 87 2.53 5.97 -16.15
N ARG A 88 3.33 6.99 -16.47
CA ARG A 88 3.83 7.26 -17.83
C ARG A 88 4.76 6.15 -18.32
N TRP A 89 5.69 5.73 -17.47
CA TRP A 89 6.59 4.62 -17.80
C TRP A 89 5.81 3.32 -18.02
N ALA A 90 4.86 3.01 -17.15
CA ALA A 90 4.03 1.82 -17.22
C ALA A 90 3.12 1.82 -18.45
N ALA A 91 2.57 2.97 -18.85
CA ALA A 91 1.81 3.08 -20.09
C ALA A 91 2.68 2.79 -21.34
N ALA A 92 3.91 3.29 -21.37
CA ALA A 92 4.82 3.10 -22.49
C ALA A 92 5.41 1.67 -22.59
N ASN A 93 5.67 1.04 -21.44
CA ASN A 93 6.36 -0.25 -21.36
C ASN A 93 5.43 -1.44 -21.06
N GLY A 94 4.19 -1.15 -20.70
CA GLY A 94 3.18 -2.08 -20.22
C GLY A 94 3.03 -3.35 -21.05
N PRO A 95 2.78 -3.25 -22.37
CA PRO A 95 2.65 -4.42 -23.24
C PRO A 95 3.88 -5.33 -23.25
N THR A 96 5.08 -4.75 -23.26
CA THR A 96 6.35 -5.49 -23.26
C THR A 96 6.60 -6.17 -21.91
N VAL A 97 6.31 -5.48 -20.80
CA VAL A 97 6.38 -6.06 -19.46
C VAL A 97 5.37 -7.20 -19.30
N ALA A 98 4.13 -7.01 -19.75
CA ALA A 98 3.08 -8.02 -19.68
C ALA A 98 3.44 -9.28 -20.49
N THR A 99 3.99 -9.11 -21.69
CA THR A 99 4.47 -10.23 -22.51
C THR A 99 5.61 -11.00 -21.82
N ASP A 100 6.53 -10.29 -21.17
CA ASP A 100 7.63 -10.91 -20.41
C ASP A 100 7.11 -11.67 -19.18
N LEU A 101 6.16 -11.10 -18.44
CA LEU A 101 5.47 -11.76 -17.33
C LEU A 101 4.76 -13.03 -17.78
N ASP A 102 3.96 -12.97 -18.84
CA ASP A 102 3.22 -14.12 -19.39
C ASP A 102 4.16 -15.25 -19.82
N ASN A 103 5.24 -14.91 -20.53
CA ASN A 103 6.23 -15.88 -20.98
C ASN A 103 6.95 -16.55 -19.80
N ARG A 104 7.39 -15.77 -18.80
CA ARG A 104 8.02 -16.33 -17.59
C ARG A 104 7.06 -17.19 -16.81
N TYR A 105 5.82 -16.73 -16.63
CA TYR A 105 4.80 -17.46 -15.87
C TYR A 105 4.45 -18.81 -16.54
N ARG A 106 4.34 -18.82 -17.87
CA ARG A 106 4.13 -20.05 -18.65
C ARG A 106 5.26 -21.06 -18.43
N ASN A 107 6.50 -20.58 -18.43
CA ASN A 107 7.70 -21.42 -18.44
C ASN A 107 8.22 -21.77 -17.04
N ALA A 108 7.78 -21.07 -15.99
CA ALA A 108 8.16 -21.38 -14.63
C ALA A 108 7.53 -22.70 -14.15
N ALA A 109 8.24 -23.45 -13.30
CA ALA A 109 7.73 -24.68 -12.74
C ALA A 109 6.51 -24.42 -11.82
N PRO A 110 5.54 -25.35 -11.75
CA PRO A 110 4.51 -25.31 -10.71
C PRO A 110 5.16 -25.45 -9.31
N PRO A 111 4.45 -25.08 -8.22
CA PRO A 111 3.06 -24.60 -8.15
C PRO A 111 2.90 -23.10 -8.48
N ALA A 112 1.67 -22.59 -8.43
CA ALA A 112 1.32 -21.22 -8.83
C ALA A 112 2.14 -20.13 -8.10
N CYS A 113 2.47 -20.33 -6.82
CA CYS A 113 3.31 -19.40 -6.05
C CYS A 113 4.75 -19.30 -6.61
N ASN A 114 5.33 -20.41 -7.08
CA ASN A 114 6.63 -20.41 -7.74
C ASN A 114 6.55 -19.70 -9.10
N LYS A 115 5.49 -19.98 -9.88
CA LYS A 115 5.26 -19.27 -11.14
C LYS A 115 5.16 -17.77 -10.95
N PHE A 116 4.36 -17.33 -9.96
CA PHE A 116 4.23 -15.92 -9.59
C PHE A 116 5.57 -15.32 -9.19
N THR A 117 6.26 -15.89 -8.20
CA THR A 117 7.51 -15.30 -7.68
C THR A 117 8.61 -15.23 -8.74
N VAL A 118 8.83 -16.29 -9.52
CA VAL A 118 9.84 -16.34 -10.59
C VAL A 118 9.54 -15.34 -11.69
N SER A 119 8.28 -15.25 -12.14
CA SER A 119 7.90 -14.33 -13.20
C SER A 119 8.00 -12.87 -12.75
N THR A 120 7.48 -12.55 -11.57
CA THR A 120 7.51 -11.19 -11.00
C THR A 120 8.93 -10.72 -10.76
N LEU A 121 9.79 -11.51 -10.08
CA LEU A 121 11.19 -11.14 -9.89
C LEU A 121 11.95 -11.01 -11.20
N GLY A 122 11.67 -11.90 -12.16
CA GLY A 122 12.28 -11.84 -13.48
C GLY A 122 11.97 -10.52 -14.20
N ALA A 123 10.70 -10.09 -14.17
CA ALA A 123 10.28 -8.81 -14.74
C ALA A 123 10.89 -7.63 -13.96
N ILE A 124 10.83 -7.66 -12.62
CA ILE A 124 11.43 -6.62 -11.77
C ILE A 124 12.91 -6.43 -12.10
N LYS A 125 13.71 -7.50 -12.11
CA LYS A 125 15.15 -7.43 -12.41
C LYS A 125 15.43 -6.85 -13.79
N LYS A 126 14.61 -7.18 -14.77
CA LYS A 126 14.75 -6.71 -16.16
C LYS A 126 14.40 -5.24 -16.31
N TYR A 127 13.32 -4.78 -15.67
CA TYR A 127 12.71 -3.48 -15.97
C TYR A 127 12.97 -2.40 -14.91
N ALA A 128 13.21 -2.75 -13.64
CA ALA A 128 13.48 -1.78 -12.57
C ALA A 128 14.65 -0.81 -12.86
N PRO A 129 15.74 -1.21 -13.56
CA PRO A 129 16.78 -0.27 -13.95
C PRO A 129 16.28 0.85 -14.87
N GLY A 130 15.32 0.55 -15.75
CA GLY A 130 14.74 1.49 -16.72
C GLY A 130 13.58 2.35 -16.20
N VAL A 131 13.15 2.16 -14.95
CA VAL A 131 12.11 3.00 -14.33
C VAL A 131 12.70 4.39 -14.01
N PRO A 132 11.94 5.50 -14.21
CA PRO A 132 12.47 6.86 -14.07
C PRO A 132 13.06 7.16 -12.69
N ALA A 133 14.12 7.98 -12.64
CA ALA A 133 14.76 8.37 -11.38
C ALA A 133 13.81 9.05 -10.38
N ALA A 134 12.78 9.75 -10.87
CA ALA A 134 11.74 10.36 -10.05
C ALA A 134 10.96 9.36 -9.18
N THR A 135 10.99 8.06 -9.50
CA THR A 135 10.29 7.02 -8.75
C THR A 135 11.18 6.32 -7.72
N ARG A 136 12.45 6.69 -7.53
CA ARG A 136 13.38 5.90 -6.69
C ARG A 136 12.97 5.85 -5.22
N ARG A 137 12.31 6.90 -4.70
CA ARG A 137 11.75 6.88 -3.34
C ARG A 137 10.53 5.96 -3.24
N LEU A 138 9.63 6.05 -4.22
CA LEU A 138 8.52 5.11 -4.40
C LEU A 138 9.02 3.65 -4.50
N GLU A 139 10.09 3.40 -5.25
CA GLU A 139 10.68 2.06 -5.39
C GLU A 139 11.11 1.48 -4.03
N LYS A 140 11.64 2.31 -3.11
CA LYS A 140 11.96 1.86 -1.75
C LYS A 140 10.73 1.39 -0.99
N VAL A 141 9.63 2.14 -1.10
CA VAL A 141 8.33 1.76 -0.49
C VAL A 141 7.83 0.45 -1.08
N VAL A 142 7.80 0.32 -2.41
CA VAL A 142 7.35 -0.90 -3.08
C VAL A 142 8.24 -2.11 -2.74
N LYS A 143 9.56 -1.92 -2.67
CA LYS A 143 10.51 -2.94 -2.20
C LYS A 143 10.22 -3.39 -0.78
N LYS A 144 9.94 -2.44 0.12
CA LYS A 144 9.56 -2.77 1.51
C LYS A 144 8.27 -3.60 1.53
N VAL A 145 7.22 -3.14 0.85
CA VAL A 145 5.94 -3.86 0.72
C VAL A 145 6.16 -5.28 0.21
N TRP A 146 6.97 -5.44 -0.85
CA TRP A 146 7.35 -6.73 -1.39
C TRP A 146 8.04 -7.61 -0.35
N THR A 147 9.08 -7.11 0.29
CA THR A 147 9.87 -7.85 1.29
C THR A 147 9.02 -8.26 2.48
N GLU A 148 8.15 -7.40 2.99
CA GLU A 148 7.24 -7.71 4.08
C GLU A 148 6.23 -8.79 3.69
N ALA A 149 5.60 -8.65 2.51
CA ALA A 149 4.68 -9.65 2.00
C ALA A 149 5.37 -11.01 1.82
N MET A 150 6.53 -11.06 1.16
CA MET A 150 7.29 -12.30 0.96
C MET A 150 7.78 -12.89 2.27
N THR A 151 8.13 -12.05 3.26
CA THR A 151 8.49 -12.51 4.61
C THR A 151 7.32 -13.23 5.26
N LYS A 152 6.15 -12.60 5.28
CA LYS A 152 4.92 -13.20 5.83
C LYS A 152 4.60 -14.52 5.13
N LEU A 153 4.58 -14.53 3.80
CA LEU A 153 4.24 -15.72 3.03
C LEU A 153 5.27 -16.85 3.22
N SER A 154 6.55 -16.52 3.35
CA SER A 154 7.60 -17.52 3.58
C SER A 154 7.47 -18.26 4.92
N THR A 155 6.74 -17.68 5.88
CA THR A 155 6.49 -18.31 7.19
C THR A 155 5.08 -18.90 7.29
N SER A 156 4.08 -18.27 6.69
CA SER A 156 2.67 -18.64 6.85
C SER A 156 2.11 -19.57 5.76
N ALA A 157 2.76 -19.67 4.59
CA ALA A 157 2.22 -20.48 3.51
C ALA A 157 2.14 -21.96 3.93
N PRO A 158 1.01 -22.65 3.69
CA PRO A 158 0.81 -24.03 4.13
C PRO A 158 1.74 -25.00 3.37
N ASP A 159 1.93 -24.74 2.08
CA ASP A 159 2.78 -25.56 1.21
C ASP A 159 4.28 -25.23 1.35
N ALA A 160 5.11 -26.26 1.48
CA ALA A 160 6.55 -26.11 1.69
C ALA A 160 7.29 -25.57 0.46
N ALA A 161 6.85 -25.94 -0.75
CA ALA A 161 7.43 -25.41 -1.98
C ALA A 161 7.11 -23.92 -2.12
N CYS A 162 5.90 -23.49 -1.73
CA CYS A 162 5.55 -22.07 -1.67
C CYS A 162 6.37 -21.29 -0.64
N ARG A 163 6.56 -21.81 0.59
CA ARG A 163 7.45 -21.16 1.56
C ARG A 163 8.86 -20.95 0.99
N THR A 164 9.38 -21.95 0.30
CA THR A 164 10.70 -21.88 -0.36
C THR A 164 10.71 -20.82 -1.47
N ALA A 165 9.69 -20.81 -2.33
CA ALA A 165 9.57 -19.83 -3.41
C ALA A 165 9.48 -18.40 -2.88
N TYR A 166 8.67 -18.14 -1.85
CA TYR A 166 8.56 -16.83 -1.22
C TYR A 166 9.85 -16.42 -0.47
N SER A 167 10.54 -17.36 0.16
CA SER A 167 11.84 -17.10 0.80
C SER A 167 12.90 -16.65 -0.21
N ALA A 168 12.97 -17.30 -1.38
CA ALA A 168 13.81 -16.88 -2.48
C ALA A 168 13.36 -15.53 -3.07
N ALA A 169 12.04 -15.30 -3.13
CA ALA A 169 11.46 -14.07 -3.64
C ALA A 169 11.81 -12.84 -2.78
N LYS A 170 11.84 -13.03 -1.45
CA LYS A 170 12.18 -12.03 -0.45
C LYS A 170 13.58 -11.44 -0.66
N THR A 171 14.56 -12.24 -1.05
CA THR A 171 15.96 -11.81 -1.20
C THR A 171 16.33 -11.47 -2.65
N GLY A 172 15.39 -11.63 -3.58
CA GLY A 172 15.64 -11.53 -5.01
C GLY A 172 15.52 -10.14 -5.62
N TRP A 173 15.09 -9.12 -4.87
CA TRP A 173 14.93 -7.74 -5.35
C TRP A 173 15.76 -6.75 -4.52
#